data_AF-A0A2H1L804-F1
#
_entry.id   AF-A0A2H1L804-F1
#
_cell.length_a   1.000
_cell.length_b   1.000
_cell.length_c   1.000
_cell.angle_alpha   90.00
_cell.angle_beta   90.00
_cell.angle_gamma   90.00
#
_symmetry.space_group_name_H-M   'P 1'
#
loop_
_entity.id
_entity.type
_entity.pdbx_description
1 polymer ?
#
loop_
_entity_poly.entity_id
_entity_poly.type
_entity_poly.pdbx_seq_one_letter_code
_entity_poly.pdbx_strand_id
1 'polypeptide(L)'
;MWEVLESIGGRRGWYSAPALWKIRGVLDQALGGYGLARGRRDPERLRVDDPVDWWRVESLEPGRALTLRAEMRAGGRAWLQFSVDAAPGGGSRLRQRAVFMPSGVLGRAYWRAIQPFHALIFPTMAKNILDEAARRGSGPRDEALSRRR
;
A
#
# COMPACT_ATOMS: atom_id res chain seq x y z
N MET A 1 8.26 11.15 -1.38
CA MET A 1 7.31 10.33 -0.60
C MET A 1 6.02 10.06 -1.36
N TRP A 2 5.23 11.08 -1.67
CA TRP A 2 3.90 10.92 -2.28
C TRP A 2 3.92 10.16 -3.62
N GLU A 3 4.85 10.49 -4.51
CA GLU A 3 5.04 9.78 -5.79
C GLU A 3 5.38 8.27 -5.62
N VAL A 4 5.97 7.89 -4.49
CA VAL A 4 6.21 6.47 -4.19
C VAL A 4 4.89 5.80 -3.86
N LEU A 5 4.05 6.42 -3.03
CA LEU A 5 2.73 5.92 -2.63
C LEU A 5 1.78 5.77 -3.82
N GLU A 6 1.70 6.77 -4.70
CA GLU A 6 0.84 6.67 -5.90
C GLU A 6 1.26 5.51 -6.82
N SER A 7 2.53 5.10 -6.76
CA SER A 7 3.08 4.03 -7.58
C SER A 7 3.05 2.63 -6.95
N ILE A 8 2.37 2.44 -5.81
CA ILE A 8 2.21 1.12 -5.15
C ILE A 8 1.38 0.15 -6.01
N GLY A 9 1.76 -1.13 -6.05
CA GLY A 9 1.03 -2.18 -6.77
C GLY A 9 1.45 -2.33 -8.24
N GLY A 10 0.77 -3.20 -8.99
CA GLY A 10 1.14 -3.51 -10.38
C GLY A 10 2.60 -3.99 -10.51
N ARG A 11 3.33 -3.51 -11.51
CA ARG A 11 4.73 -3.94 -11.77
C ARG A 11 5.72 -3.57 -10.65
N ARG A 12 5.41 -2.55 -9.83
CA ARG A 12 6.26 -2.13 -8.69
C ARG A 12 5.98 -2.96 -7.43
N GLY A 13 4.86 -3.68 -7.41
CA GLY A 13 4.44 -4.51 -6.27
C GLY A 13 4.14 -3.69 -5.02
N TRP A 14 4.01 -4.39 -3.90
CA TRP A 14 3.54 -3.82 -2.63
C TRP A 14 4.65 -3.43 -1.66
N TYR A 15 5.88 -3.22 -2.16
CA TYR A 15 7.06 -2.89 -1.35
C TYR A 15 7.18 -3.77 -0.08
N SER A 16 6.71 -5.02 -0.11
CA SER A 16 6.69 -5.95 1.03
C SER A 16 6.77 -7.39 0.53
N ALA A 17 6.92 -8.35 1.45
CA ALA A 17 7.17 -9.78 1.16
C ALA A 17 6.30 -10.31 0.00
N PRO A 18 6.86 -10.40 -1.23
CA PRO A 18 6.08 -10.68 -2.43
C PRO A 18 5.39 -12.05 -2.37
N ALA A 19 5.99 -12.99 -1.63
CA ALA A 19 5.48 -14.34 -1.45
C ALA A 19 4.14 -14.40 -0.69
N LEU A 20 3.96 -13.62 0.37
CA LEU A 20 2.73 -13.65 1.17
C LEU A 20 1.54 -13.07 0.40
N TRP A 21 1.78 -12.00 -0.36
CA TRP A 21 0.79 -11.43 -1.26
C TRP A 21 0.48 -12.36 -2.44
N LYS A 22 1.48 -13.05 -2.98
CA LYS A 22 1.26 -14.04 -4.04
C LYS A 22 0.43 -15.22 -3.54
N ILE A 23 0.71 -15.75 -2.35
CA ILE A 23 -0.11 -16.79 -1.70
C ILE A 23 -1.53 -16.30 -1.48
N ARG A 24 -1.71 -15.07 -0.95
CA ARG A 24 -3.04 -14.49 -0.73
C ARG A 24 -3.81 -14.28 -2.03
N GLY A 25 -3.11 -13.90 -3.10
CA GLY A 25 -3.68 -13.75 -4.45
C GLY A 25 -4.13 -15.05 -5.08
N VAL A 26 -3.33 -16.11 -4.92
CA VAL A 26 -3.71 -17.46 -5.35
C VAL A 26 -4.94 -17.93 -4.58
N LEU A 27 -5.00 -17.71 -3.27
CA LEU A 27 -6.18 -18.03 -2.46
C LEU A 27 -7.42 -17.22 -2.85
N ASP A 28 -7.27 -15.93 -3.18
CA ASP A 28 -8.38 -15.11 -3.67
C ASP A 28 -8.91 -15.61 -5.01
N GLN A 29 -8.01 -15.88 -5.95
CA GLN A 29 -8.35 -16.42 -7.27
C GLN A 29 -9.03 -17.79 -7.17
N ALA A 30 -8.55 -18.68 -6.28
CA ALA A 30 -9.17 -19.98 -6.03
C ALA A 30 -10.60 -19.88 -5.44
N LEU A 31 -10.93 -18.76 -4.78
CA LEU A 31 -12.25 -18.48 -4.19
C LEU A 31 -13.13 -17.59 -5.09
N GLY A 32 -12.75 -17.41 -6.36
CA GLY A 32 -13.49 -16.62 -7.35
C GLY A 32 -13.26 -15.11 -7.28
N GLY A 33 -12.20 -14.67 -6.61
CA GLY A 33 -11.72 -13.29 -6.61
C GLY A 33 -10.78 -12.97 -7.77
N TYR A 34 -10.27 -11.75 -7.82
CA TYR A 34 -9.48 -11.23 -8.95
C TYR A 34 -7.97 -11.47 -8.81
N GLY A 35 -7.48 -11.88 -7.63
CA GLY A 35 -6.06 -12.10 -7.37
C GLY A 35 -5.18 -10.86 -7.60
N LEU A 36 -3.90 -11.05 -7.92
CA LEU A 36 -2.97 -9.97 -8.29
C LEU A 36 -3.14 -9.50 -9.75
N ALA A 37 -4.07 -10.09 -10.51
CA ALA A 37 -4.05 -10.03 -11.97
C ALA A 37 -4.78 -8.81 -12.58
N ARG A 38 -5.45 -7.99 -11.77
CA ARG A 38 -6.27 -6.89 -12.29
C ARG A 38 -5.44 -5.72 -12.86
N GLY A 39 -4.16 -5.63 -12.48
CA GLY A 39 -3.24 -4.61 -12.97
C GLY A 39 -3.59 -3.20 -12.49
N ARG A 40 -3.09 -2.18 -13.21
CA ARG A 40 -3.33 -0.75 -12.97
C ARG A 40 -3.65 -0.05 -14.28
N ARG A 41 -4.47 1.01 -14.21
CA ARG A 41 -4.71 1.93 -15.34
C ARG A 41 -3.46 2.74 -15.69
N ASP A 42 -2.77 3.24 -14.67
CA ASP A 42 -1.60 4.10 -14.79
C ASP A 42 -0.55 3.69 -13.73
N PRO A 43 0.72 3.47 -14.12
CA PRO A 43 1.78 3.01 -13.21
C PRO A 43 2.29 4.10 -12.26
N GLU A 44 2.00 5.37 -12.51
CA GLU A 44 2.54 6.51 -11.76
C GLU A 44 1.48 7.33 -11.05
N ARG A 45 0.26 7.38 -11.59
CA ARG A 45 -0.84 8.14 -11.00
C ARG A 45 -2.02 7.28 -10.60
N LEU A 46 -2.66 7.65 -9.50
CA LEU A 46 -3.93 7.06 -9.06
C LEU A 46 -5.09 8.02 -9.31
N ARG A 47 -6.28 7.45 -9.49
CA ARG A 47 -7.56 8.14 -9.43
C ARG A 47 -8.50 7.35 -8.53
N VAL A 48 -9.51 8.03 -7.98
CA VAL A 48 -10.61 7.35 -7.28
C VAL A 48 -11.21 6.30 -8.22
N ASP A 49 -11.56 5.16 -7.63
CA ASP A 49 -12.02 3.94 -8.30
C ASP A 49 -11.00 3.18 -9.16
N ASP A 50 -9.75 3.66 -9.29
CA ASP A 50 -8.71 2.88 -9.97
C ASP A 50 -8.49 1.54 -9.23
N PRO A 51 -8.41 0.41 -9.96
CA PRO A 51 -8.00 -0.86 -9.39
C PRO A 51 -6.48 -0.86 -9.15
N VAL A 52 -6.09 -1.39 -7.99
CA VAL A 52 -4.70 -1.67 -7.62
C VAL A 52 -4.66 -3.12 -7.13
N ASP A 53 -4.47 -4.04 -8.08
CA ASP A 53 -4.57 -5.48 -7.85
C ASP A 53 -5.98 -5.87 -7.32
N TRP A 54 -6.11 -6.36 -6.08
CA TRP A 54 -7.40 -6.65 -5.44
C TRP A 54 -7.93 -5.49 -4.57
N TRP A 55 -7.28 -4.33 -4.63
CA TRP A 55 -7.76 -3.11 -3.97
C TRP A 55 -8.42 -2.19 -4.97
N ARG A 56 -9.32 -1.35 -4.47
CA ARG A 56 -9.85 -0.19 -5.16
C ARG A 56 -9.47 1.08 -4.43
N VAL A 57 -9.07 2.11 -5.16
CA VAL A 57 -8.92 3.45 -4.59
C VAL A 57 -10.28 3.96 -4.14
N GLU A 58 -10.50 3.98 -2.84
CA GLU A 58 -11.75 4.49 -2.25
C GLU A 58 -11.69 6.00 -2.07
N SER A 59 -10.54 6.54 -1.67
CA SER A 59 -10.31 7.98 -1.61
C SER A 59 -8.86 8.33 -1.90
N LEU A 60 -8.67 9.51 -2.51
CA LEU A 60 -7.36 10.05 -2.89
C LEU A 60 -7.36 11.57 -2.68
N GLU A 61 -6.47 12.03 -1.79
CA GLU A 61 -6.10 13.43 -1.61
C GLU A 61 -4.64 13.60 -2.05
N PRO A 62 -4.39 14.11 -3.27
CA PRO A 62 -3.03 14.28 -3.80
C PRO A 62 -2.12 15.02 -2.82
N GLY A 63 -0.91 14.50 -2.63
CA GLY A 63 0.09 14.98 -1.69
C GLY A 63 -0.13 14.57 -0.23
N ARG A 64 -1.31 14.04 0.14
CA ARG A 64 -1.73 13.95 1.55
C ARG A 64 -2.22 12.59 2.00
N ALA A 65 -3.23 12.00 1.34
CA ALA A 65 -3.88 10.78 1.84
C ALA A 65 -4.40 9.85 0.75
N LEU A 66 -4.24 8.54 0.96
CA LEU A 66 -4.72 7.49 0.06
C LEU A 66 -5.43 6.41 0.89
N THR A 67 -6.67 6.09 0.53
CA THR A 67 -7.41 4.96 1.10
C THR A 67 -7.69 3.93 0.03
N LEU A 68 -7.27 2.71 0.30
CA LEU A 68 -7.51 1.54 -0.54
C LEU A 68 -8.50 0.63 0.17
N ARG A 69 -9.60 0.27 -0.49
CA ARG A 69 -10.57 -0.72 0.00
C ARG A 69 -10.30 -2.06 -0.66
N ALA A 70 -10.23 -3.13 0.13
CA ALA A 70 -10.07 -4.48 -0.40
C ALA A 70 -11.37 -4.94 -1.08
N GLU A 71 -11.26 -5.53 -2.27
CA GLU A 71 -12.38 -6.11 -3.01
C GLU A 71 -12.44 -7.64 -2.89
N MET A 72 -11.41 -8.26 -2.30
CA MET A 72 -11.34 -9.70 -2.06
C MET A 72 -12.41 -10.21 -1.08
N ARG A 73 -12.82 -11.47 -1.25
CA ARG A 73 -13.62 -12.17 -0.25
C ARG A 73 -12.70 -12.59 0.90
N ALA A 74 -12.76 -11.87 2.02
CA ALA A 74 -12.00 -12.16 3.24
C ALA A 74 -12.88 -12.37 4.47
N GLY A 75 -14.18 -12.64 4.27
CA GLY A 75 -15.14 -12.76 5.38
C GLY A 75 -15.31 -11.46 6.18
N GLY A 76 -15.12 -10.31 5.53
CA GLY A 76 -15.18 -8.99 6.15
C GLY A 76 -14.80 -7.90 5.15
N ARG A 77 -14.69 -6.66 5.62
CA ARG A 77 -14.22 -5.50 4.83
C ARG A 77 -12.84 -5.08 5.34
N ALA A 78 -11.96 -4.70 4.42
CA ALA A 78 -10.60 -4.26 4.77
C ALA A 78 -10.25 -2.95 4.07
N TRP A 79 -9.47 -2.12 4.77
CA TRP A 79 -8.91 -0.89 4.23
C TRP A 79 -7.42 -0.80 4.56
N LEU A 80 -6.67 -0.22 3.64
CA LEU A 80 -5.29 0.18 3.84
C LEU A 80 -5.19 1.67 3.54
N GLN A 81 -4.82 2.42 4.57
CA GLN A 81 -4.78 3.87 4.57
C GLN A 81 -3.35 4.35 4.71
N PHE A 82 -2.99 5.33 3.89
CA PHE A 82 -1.73 6.05 3.95
C PHE A 82 -2.01 7.53 4.13
N SER A 83 -1.27 8.18 5.01
CA SER A 83 -1.18 9.65 5.05
C SER A 83 0.26 10.09 5.13
N VAL A 84 0.55 11.24 4.51
CA VAL A 84 1.86 11.87 4.52
C VAL A 84 1.70 13.26 5.11
N ASP A 85 2.49 13.57 6.13
CA ASP A 85 2.57 14.89 6.73
C ASP A 85 4.00 15.41 6.70
N ALA A 86 4.17 16.72 6.88
CA ALA A 86 5.47 17.28 7.18
C ALA A 86 5.96 16.76 8.55
N ALA A 87 7.24 16.38 8.62
CA ALA A 87 7.88 16.00 9.88
C ALA A 87 8.53 17.22 10.56
N PRO A 88 8.50 17.31 11.91
CA PRO A 88 9.31 18.29 12.62
C PRO A 88 10.79 18.09 12.28
N GLY A 89 11.49 19.15 11.89
CA GLY A 89 12.90 19.09 11.48
C GLY A 89 13.14 18.86 9.98
N GLY A 90 12.08 18.86 9.16
CA GLY A 90 12.16 18.67 7.71
C GLY A 90 11.84 17.25 7.26
N GLY A 91 11.52 17.09 5.98
CA GLY A 91 11.12 15.80 5.39
C GLY A 91 9.64 15.45 5.60
N SER A 92 9.33 14.15 5.52
CA SER A 92 7.95 13.65 5.55
C SER A 92 7.76 12.53 6.57
N ARG A 93 6.61 12.53 7.24
CA ARG A 93 6.14 11.45 8.11
C ARG A 93 5.08 10.62 7.38
N LEU A 94 5.34 9.33 7.19
CA LEU A 94 4.36 8.37 6.68
C LEU A 94 3.56 7.77 7.84
N ARG A 95 2.23 7.82 7.76
CA ARG A 95 1.34 7.02 8.59
C ARG A 95 0.68 5.96 7.72
N GLN A 96 0.84 4.70 8.11
CA GLN A 96 0.24 3.54 7.46
C GLN A 96 -0.71 2.85 8.44
N ARG A 97 -1.96 2.62 8.04
CA ARG A 97 -2.99 1.98 8.87
C ARG A 97 -3.72 0.90 8.07
N ALA A 98 -3.72 -0.32 8.60
CA ALA A 98 -4.55 -1.40 8.11
C ALA A 98 -5.77 -1.56 9.02
N VAL A 99 -6.97 -1.54 8.44
CA VAL A 99 -8.25 -1.68 9.14
C VAL A 99 -8.96 -2.90 8.60
N PHE A 100 -9.46 -3.77 9.50
CA PHE A 100 -10.28 -4.90 9.13
C PHE A 100 -11.54 -4.95 9.97
N MET A 101 -12.68 -5.09 9.31
CA MET A 101 -13.98 -5.27 9.92
C MET A 101 -14.47 -6.69 9.60
N PRO A 102 -14.25 -7.68 10.49
CA PRO A 102 -14.70 -9.05 10.28
C PRO A 102 -16.23 -9.13 10.29
N SER A 103 -16.79 -9.98 9.44
CA SER A 103 -18.20 -10.36 9.46
C SER A 103 -18.36 -11.82 9.88
N GLY A 104 -19.30 -12.09 10.78
CA GLY A 104 -19.57 -13.44 11.27
C GLY A 104 -18.44 -14.09 12.07
N VAL A 105 -18.65 -15.34 12.49
CA VAL A 105 -17.67 -16.11 13.28
C VAL A 105 -16.45 -16.50 12.43
N LEU A 106 -16.70 -16.97 11.20
CA LEU A 106 -15.63 -17.40 10.27
C LEU A 106 -14.70 -16.24 9.91
N GLY A 107 -15.23 -15.03 9.68
CA GLY A 107 -14.42 -13.85 9.41
C GLY A 107 -13.53 -13.45 10.58
N ARG A 108 -14.02 -13.57 11.82
CA ARG A 108 -13.22 -13.34 13.03
C ARG A 108 -12.12 -14.39 13.22
N ALA A 109 -12.43 -15.66 12.96
CA ALA A 109 -11.45 -16.74 13.02
C ALA A 109 -10.34 -16.56 11.98
N TYR A 110 -10.71 -16.25 10.73
CA TYR A 110 -9.77 -15.91 9.67
C TYR A 110 -8.87 -14.74 10.07
N TRP A 111 -9.47 -13.65 10.59
CA TRP A 111 -8.71 -12.49 11.02
C TRP A 111 -7.64 -12.82 12.06
N ARG A 112 -8.01 -13.60 13.10
CA ARG A 112 -7.07 -14.03 14.13
C ARG A 112 -5.93 -14.88 13.56
N ALA A 113 -6.24 -15.78 12.63
CA ALA A 113 -5.24 -16.62 11.99
C ALA A 113 -4.21 -15.82 11.16
N ILE A 114 -4.65 -14.73 10.51
CA ILE A 114 -3.76 -13.93 9.65
C ILE A 114 -3.08 -12.75 10.37
N GLN A 115 -3.55 -12.39 11.57
CA GLN A 115 -2.99 -11.31 12.39
C GLN A 115 -1.46 -11.38 12.64
N PRO A 116 -0.83 -12.55 12.92
CA PRO A 116 0.63 -12.61 13.08
C PRO A 116 1.37 -12.25 11.78
N PHE A 117 0.82 -12.57 10.61
CA PHE A 117 1.43 -12.21 9.33
C PHE A 117 1.36 -10.70 9.08
N HIS A 118 0.27 -10.04 9.48
CA HIS A 118 0.14 -8.58 9.38
C HIS A 118 1.21 -7.83 10.18
N ALA A 119 1.61 -8.37 11.33
CA ALA A 119 2.67 -7.79 12.15
C ALA A 119 4.04 -7.80 11.46
N LEU A 120 4.25 -8.66 10.45
CA LEU A 120 5.47 -8.72 9.66
C LEU A 120 5.34 -7.91 8.36
N ILE A 121 4.24 -8.08 7.63
CA ILE A 121 4.06 -7.50 6.29
C ILE A 121 4.00 -5.97 6.35
N PHE A 122 3.22 -5.40 7.27
CA PHE A 122 2.98 -3.95 7.29
C PHE A 122 4.22 -3.13 7.69
N PRO A 123 5.02 -3.53 8.70
CA PRO A 123 6.28 -2.83 8.98
C PRO A 123 7.28 -2.92 7.82
N THR A 124 7.41 -4.08 7.16
CA THR A 124 8.28 -4.20 5.97
C THR A 124 7.81 -3.30 4.83
N MET A 125 6.49 -3.22 4.60
CA MET A 125 5.90 -2.29 3.62
C MET A 125 6.30 -0.84 3.90
N ALA A 126 6.07 -0.39 5.13
CA ALA A 126 6.38 0.97 5.53
C ALA A 126 7.88 1.26 5.35
N LYS A 127 8.77 0.35 5.81
CA LYS A 127 10.22 0.49 5.65
C LYS A 127 10.63 0.66 4.19
N ASN A 128 10.18 -0.22 3.31
CA ASN A 128 10.59 -0.18 1.90
C ASN A 128 10.03 1.04 1.16
N ILE A 129 8.84 1.53 1.53
CA ILE A 129 8.30 2.81 1.02
C ILE A 129 9.22 3.96 1.45
N LEU A 130 9.65 3.99 2.72
CA LEU A 130 10.58 5.00 3.22
C LEU A 130 11.94 4.94 2.49
N ASP A 131 12.49 3.73 2.31
CA ASP A 131 13.78 3.53 1.63
C ASP A 131 13.73 3.96 0.15
N GLU A 132 12.65 3.65 -0.57
CA GLU A 132 12.42 4.13 -1.94
C GLU A 132 12.25 5.66 -1.98
N ALA A 133 11.51 6.24 -1.03
CA ALA A 133 11.32 7.68 -0.96
C ALA A 133 12.63 8.42 -0.67
N ALA A 134 13.48 7.88 0.20
CA ALA A 134 14.81 8.40 0.48
C ALA A 134 15.70 8.35 -0.77
N ARG A 135 15.74 7.20 -1.47
CA ARG A 135 16.51 7.06 -2.73
C ARG A 135 16.11 8.06 -3.81
N ARG A 136 14.81 8.37 -3.94
CA ARG A 136 14.33 9.39 -4.90
C ARG A 136 14.62 10.82 -4.44
N GLY A 137 14.57 11.07 -3.14
CA GLY A 137 14.89 12.38 -2.54
C GLY A 137 16.36 12.73 -2.69
N SER A 138 17.26 11.76 -2.50
CA SER A 138 18.72 11.93 -2.63
C SER A 138 19.24 11.91 -4.08
N GLY A 139 18.35 11.96 -5.09
CA GLY A 139 18.75 12.06 -6.49
C GLY A 139 19.35 13.43 -6.85
N PRO A 140 19.88 13.62 -8.08
CA PRO A 140 20.77 14.74 -8.46
C PRO A 140 20.23 16.17 -8.28
N ARG A 141 18.97 16.35 -7.85
CA ARG A 141 18.38 17.66 -7.56
C ARG A 141 19.00 18.34 -6.33
N ASP A 142 19.51 17.58 -5.35
CA ASP A 142 20.12 18.16 -4.15
C ASP A 142 21.60 18.55 -4.31
N GLU A 143 22.37 17.87 -5.17
CA GLU A 143 23.77 18.24 -5.44
C GLU A 143 23.90 19.59 -6.17
N ALA A 144 22.95 19.93 -7.04
CA ALA A 144 22.97 21.19 -7.79
C ALA A 144 22.71 22.43 -6.91
N LEU A 145 22.03 22.26 -5.77
CA LEU A 145 21.77 23.32 -4.80
C LEU A 145 22.88 23.44 -3.74
N SER A 146 23.55 22.33 -3.41
CA SER A 146 24.70 22.34 -2.48
C SER A 146 26.00 22.88 -3.09
N ARG A 147 26.17 22.86 -4.42
CA ARG A 147 27.38 23.38 -5.11
C ARG A 147 27.33 24.87 -5.46
N ARG A 148 26.25 25.58 -5.09
CA ARG A 148 26.09 27.03 -5.33
C ARG A 148 26.21 27.86 -4.04
N ARG A 149 26.74 27.30 -2.96
CA ARG A 149 27.08 28.01 -1.72
C ARG A 149 28.58 28.01 -1.49
#